data_AF-A0A6G2JMV9-F1
#
_entry.id   AF-A0A6G2JMV9-F1
#
_cell.length_a   1.000
_cell.length_b   1.000
_cell.length_c   1.000
_cell.angle_alpha   90.00
_cell.angle_beta   90.00
_cell.angle_gamma   90.00
#
_symmetry.space_group_name_H-M   'P 1'
#
loop_
_entity.id
_entity.type
_entity.pdbx_description
1 polymer ?
#
loop_
_entity_poly.entity_id
_entity_poly.type
_entity_poly.pdbx_seq_one_letter_code
_entity_poly.pdbx_strand_id
1 'polypeptide(L)'
;MFQRLLIIALFVVVAILLVRTIANWFNRGGWIGRGQSEIKGSWAVVEPLGRLGKAAENTLKSSLKLEDGDDLQKVAVLFDVAHRTVHSLPLDAAELRILADEASEPIRGVLYRDEAVYAPGWLLFAADLVQDAHPAMYAYEVKRLTLTAYRKVFPSDEETVLPPERTLAPVAYGTPPPVGDQYGHLGGLGAEYTRDAAYVSLLECPVEALPDEAMVPLLQLLFKTEDEPVPDGETQVDELLARYEDRLYTAAVHVMIRPESSASARPPATDGKTRPPATDGQSGPPGSPRPGAYSPALFRVIGAWPRSSAEPLFRAALESGWNDCARFLPESGWARDLKAVFRDSPYGAPA
;
A
#
# COMPACT_ATOMS: atom_id res chain seq x y z
N MET A 1 -27.43 -37.65 -30.61
CA MET A 1 -26.37 -38.09 -29.67
C MET A 1 -25.65 -36.92 -29.01
N PHE A 2 -25.27 -35.87 -29.74
CA PHE A 2 -24.50 -34.73 -29.22
C PHE A 2 -25.15 -34.01 -28.02
N GLN A 3 -26.48 -33.83 -28.05
CA GLN A 3 -27.23 -33.18 -26.96
C GLN A 3 -27.19 -33.95 -25.64
N ARG A 4 -27.12 -35.29 -25.68
CA ARG A 4 -27.01 -36.12 -24.46
C ARG A 4 -25.61 -36.05 -23.86
N LEU A 5 -24.57 -35.97 -24.69
CA LEU A 5 -23.19 -35.78 -24.24
C LEU A 5 -22.98 -34.41 -23.58
N LEU A 6 -23.62 -33.37 -24.11
CA LEU A 6 -23.51 -32.01 -23.57
C LEU A 6 -24.21 -31.88 -22.20
N ILE A 7 -25.34 -32.56 -22.02
CA ILE A 7 -26.04 -32.63 -20.71
C ILE A 7 -25.20 -33.40 -19.68
N ILE A 8 -24.57 -34.50 -20.07
CA ILE A 8 -23.70 -35.28 -19.18
C ILE A 8 -22.47 -34.44 -18.78
N ALA A 9 -21.84 -33.75 -19.73
CA ALA A 9 -20.69 -32.88 -19.44
C ALA A 9 -21.06 -31.73 -18.49
N LEU A 10 -22.23 -31.11 -18.69
CA LEU A 10 -22.73 -30.06 -17.79
C LEU A 10 -22.95 -30.62 -16.38
N PHE A 11 -23.52 -31.82 -16.26
CA PHE A 11 -23.77 -32.45 -14.97
C PHE A 11 -22.47 -32.79 -14.23
N VAL A 12 -21.44 -33.22 -14.95
CA VAL A 12 -20.11 -33.49 -14.39
C VAL A 12 -19.45 -32.19 -13.91
N VAL A 13 -19.52 -31.10 -14.68
CA VAL A 13 -18.95 -29.81 -14.27
C VAL A 13 -19.68 -29.24 -13.04
N VAL A 14 -21.02 -29.33 -13.02
CA VAL A 14 -21.81 -28.92 -11.86
C VAL A 14 -21.49 -29.79 -10.64
N ALA A 15 -21.36 -31.11 -10.80
CA ALA A 15 -20.98 -32.00 -9.71
C ALA A 15 -19.57 -31.70 -9.17
N ILE A 16 -18.59 -31.40 -10.03
CA ILE A 16 -17.23 -31.04 -9.61
C ILE A 16 -17.24 -29.71 -8.86
N LEU A 17 -17.98 -28.71 -9.36
CA LEU A 17 -18.12 -27.43 -8.66
C LEU A 17 -18.82 -27.60 -7.32
N LEU A 18 -19.87 -28.41 -7.24
CA LEU A 18 -20.62 -28.66 -6.02
C LEU A 18 -19.80 -29.44 -4.99
N VAL A 19 -19.00 -30.43 -5.42
CA VAL A 19 -18.02 -31.12 -4.58
C VAL A 19 -16.93 -30.16 -4.11
N ARG A 20 -16.46 -29.24 -4.95
CA ARG A 20 -15.45 -28.24 -4.57
C ARG A 20 -16.02 -27.21 -3.59
N THR A 21 -17.27 -26.79 -3.74
CA THR A 21 -17.96 -25.90 -2.80
C THR A 21 -18.23 -26.62 -1.47
N ILE A 22 -18.65 -27.88 -1.50
CA ILE A 22 -18.86 -28.70 -0.30
C ILE A 22 -17.52 -29.02 0.38
N ALA A 23 -16.46 -29.33 -0.35
CA ALA A 23 -15.12 -29.53 0.21
C ALA A 23 -14.56 -28.24 0.82
N ASN A 24 -14.76 -27.09 0.17
CA ASN A 24 -14.44 -25.79 0.75
C ASN A 24 -15.30 -25.48 1.98
N TRP A 25 -16.55 -25.95 2.02
CA TRP A 25 -17.46 -25.76 3.15
C TRP A 25 -17.14 -26.71 4.32
N PHE A 26 -16.73 -27.95 4.06
CA PHE A 26 -16.25 -28.88 5.10
C PHE A 26 -14.84 -28.53 5.60
N ASN A 27 -13.96 -27.99 4.74
CA ASN A 27 -12.68 -27.42 5.16
C ASN A 27 -12.85 -26.09 5.93
N ARG A 28 -13.99 -25.39 5.79
CA ARG A 28 -14.36 -24.21 6.58
C ARG A 28 -15.34 -24.49 7.73
N GLY A 29 -15.84 -25.71 7.84
CA GLY A 29 -16.98 -26.07 8.67
C GLY A 29 -16.78 -27.43 9.32
N GLY A 30 -15.83 -27.48 10.26
CA GLY A 30 -15.75 -28.60 11.21
C GLY A 30 -17.02 -28.65 12.06
N TRP A 31 -17.71 -29.78 12.00
CA TRP A 31 -19.01 -30.04 12.64
C TRP A 31 -19.08 -29.65 14.12
N ILE A 32 -20.23 -29.05 14.45
CA ILE A 32 -20.68 -28.61 15.78
C ILE A 32 -20.92 -29.82 16.68
N GLY A 33 -20.10 -29.96 17.72
CA GLY A 33 -20.38 -30.72 18.93
C GLY A 33 -20.80 -29.79 20.05
N ARG A 34 -21.90 -30.12 20.73
CA ARG A 34 -22.47 -29.36 21.85
C ARG A 34 -21.47 -29.19 23.00
N GLY A 35 -21.31 -27.95 23.45
CA GLY A 35 -20.81 -27.59 24.77
C GLY A 35 -19.28 -27.52 24.85
N GLN A 36 -18.78 -26.30 25.08
CA GLN A 36 -17.39 -25.87 25.01
C GLN A 36 -16.90 -25.69 23.56
N SER A 37 -16.82 -24.44 23.14
CA SER A 37 -16.01 -24.04 21.99
C SER A 37 -14.55 -24.29 22.36
N GLU A 38 -14.11 -25.53 22.16
CA GLU A 38 -12.70 -25.88 22.12
C GLU A 38 -12.02 -24.96 21.11
N ILE A 39 -11.02 -24.23 21.60
CA ILE A 39 -10.14 -23.41 20.79
C ILE A 39 -9.40 -24.38 19.85
N LYS A 40 -9.89 -24.52 18.62
CA LYS A 40 -9.23 -25.36 17.61
C LYS A 40 -8.06 -24.58 17.00
N GLY A 41 -6.85 -25.03 17.33
CA GLY A 41 -5.60 -24.71 16.63
C GLY A 41 -4.93 -23.44 17.14
N SER A 42 -3.62 -23.54 17.45
CA SER A 42 -2.61 -22.47 17.70
C SER A 42 -2.93 -21.37 18.73
N TRP A 43 -4.09 -20.72 18.68
CA TRP A 43 -4.51 -19.59 19.51
C TRP A 43 -4.85 -19.96 20.97
N ALA A 44 -5.15 -21.25 21.23
CA ALA A 44 -5.42 -21.78 22.58
C ALA A 44 -4.21 -21.72 23.52
N VAL A 45 -3.02 -21.85 22.92
CA VAL A 45 -1.73 -21.90 23.63
C VAL A 45 -1.40 -20.53 24.23
N VAL A 46 -2.06 -19.47 23.76
CA VAL A 46 -1.74 -18.07 24.02
C VAL A 46 -2.71 -17.43 25.03
N GLU A 47 -3.49 -18.23 25.78
CA GLU A 47 -4.39 -17.76 26.85
C GLU A 47 -3.78 -16.71 27.84
N PRO A 48 -2.47 -16.74 28.21
CA PRO A 48 -1.90 -15.70 29.07
C PRO A 48 -1.69 -14.32 28.39
N LEU A 49 -1.79 -14.22 27.07
CA LEU A 49 -1.65 -12.98 26.28
C LEU A 49 -3.01 -12.37 25.86
N GLY A 50 -4.13 -12.77 26.47
CA GLY A 50 -5.45 -12.49 25.85
C GLY A 50 -6.64 -12.23 26.76
N ARG A 51 -6.53 -12.26 28.08
CA ARG A 51 -7.68 -11.93 28.95
C ARG A 51 -7.72 -10.43 29.23
N LEU A 52 -8.05 -9.66 28.20
CA LEU A 52 -8.49 -8.29 28.39
C LEU A 52 -9.67 -8.29 29.37
N GLY A 53 -9.73 -7.29 30.25
CA GLY A 53 -10.87 -7.18 31.16
C GLY A 53 -12.19 -7.04 30.38
N LYS A 54 -13.30 -7.52 30.94
CA LYS A 54 -14.65 -7.45 30.32
C LYS A 54 -15.03 -6.07 29.77
N ALA A 55 -14.53 -4.99 30.38
CA ALA A 55 -14.74 -3.62 29.89
C ALA A 55 -14.04 -3.34 28.54
N ALA A 56 -12.82 -3.86 28.36
CA ALA A 56 -12.07 -3.77 27.12
C ALA A 56 -12.71 -4.64 26.03
N GLU A 57 -13.13 -5.87 26.34
CA GLU A 57 -13.86 -6.73 25.39
C GLU A 57 -15.16 -6.06 24.89
N ASN A 58 -15.95 -5.48 25.79
CA ASN A 58 -17.15 -4.73 25.40
C ASN A 58 -16.83 -3.51 24.52
N THR A 59 -15.70 -2.84 24.77
CA THR A 59 -15.21 -1.73 23.95
C THR A 59 -14.83 -2.20 22.55
N LEU A 60 -14.13 -3.33 22.44
CA LEU A 60 -13.78 -3.95 21.15
C LEU A 60 -15.02 -4.35 20.38
N LYS A 61 -15.93 -5.10 21.01
CA LYS A 61 -17.18 -5.56 20.43
C LYS A 61 -18.00 -4.39 19.85
N SER A 62 -18.17 -3.33 20.64
CA SER A 62 -18.95 -2.16 20.21
C SER A 62 -18.24 -1.32 19.15
N SER A 63 -16.92 -1.15 19.23
CA SER A 63 -16.16 -0.32 18.29
C SER A 63 -15.93 -1.01 16.94
N LEU A 64 -15.70 -2.33 16.94
CA LEU A 64 -15.41 -3.11 15.75
C LEU A 64 -16.62 -3.85 15.19
N LYS A 65 -17.76 -3.81 15.89
CA LYS A 65 -19.01 -4.51 15.50
C LYS A 65 -18.78 -6.00 15.25
N LEU A 66 -17.94 -6.64 16.06
CA LEU A 66 -17.70 -8.07 16.03
C LEU A 66 -18.75 -8.79 16.89
N GLU A 67 -19.14 -10.00 16.50
CA GLU A 67 -19.98 -10.86 17.35
C GLU A 67 -19.14 -11.51 18.46
N ASP A 68 -19.79 -12.03 19.50
CA ASP A 68 -19.09 -12.83 20.52
C ASP A 68 -18.58 -14.12 19.86
N GLY A 69 -17.28 -14.36 19.90
CA GLY A 69 -16.70 -15.52 19.24
C GLY A 69 -15.19 -15.43 19.03
N ASP A 70 -14.71 -16.30 18.15
CA ASP A 70 -13.29 -16.51 17.86
C ASP A 70 -12.59 -15.24 17.34
N ASP A 71 -13.24 -14.47 16.46
CA ASP A 71 -12.65 -13.26 15.87
C ASP A 71 -12.41 -12.16 16.91
N LEU A 72 -13.36 -11.95 17.83
CA LEU A 72 -13.20 -11.00 18.93
C LEU A 72 -12.04 -11.39 19.85
N GLN A 73 -11.91 -12.68 20.15
CA GLN A 73 -10.82 -13.20 20.99
C GLN A 73 -9.46 -13.04 20.31
N LYS A 74 -9.36 -13.36 19.01
CA LYS A 74 -8.14 -13.19 18.22
C LYS A 74 -7.70 -11.73 18.17
N VAL A 75 -8.63 -10.80 17.90
CA VAL A 75 -8.33 -9.36 17.90
C VAL A 75 -7.89 -8.89 19.30
N ALA A 76 -8.52 -9.38 20.36
CA ALA A 76 -8.12 -9.05 21.74
C ALA A 76 -6.69 -9.49 22.05
N VAL A 77 -6.30 -10.70 21.64
CA VAL A 77 -4.91 -11.21 21.78
C VAL A 77 -3.94 -10.32 21.01
N LEU A 78 -4.24 -10.00 19.76
CA LEU A 78 -3.36 -9.16 18.93
C LEU A 78 -3.20 -7.75 19.51
N PHE A 79 -4.25 -7.20 20.12
CA PHE A 79 -4.21 -5.90 20.81
C PHE A 79 -3.33 -5.96 22.07
N ASP A 80 -3.43 -7.00 22.89
CA ASP A 80 -2.55 -7.18 24.06
C ASP A 80 -1.08 -7.35 23.64
N VAL A 81 -0.82 -8.13 22.59
CA VAL A 81 0.52 -8.31 22.03
C VAL A 81 1.08 -6.98 21.52
N ALA A 82 0.29 -6.18 20.79
CA ALA A 82 0.69 -4.85 20.34
C ALA A 82 1.02 -3.94 21.52
N HIS A 83 0.15 -3.88 22.54
CA HIS A 83 0.36 -3.07 23.75
C HIS A 83 1.63 -3.48 24.49
N ARG A 84 1.83 -4.77 24.74
CA ARG A 84 3.05 -5.29 25.37
C ARG A 84 4.29 -4.98 24.55
N THR A 85 4.20 -5.02 23.23
CA THR A 85 5.31 -4.65 22.34
C THR A 85 5.65 -3.15 22.48
N VAL A 86 4.65 -2.26 22.50
CA VAL A 86 4.85 -0.80 22.71
C VAL A 86 5.56 -0.53 24.03
N HIS A 87 5.15 -1.21 25.10
CA HIS A 87 5.69 -1.00 26.46
C HIS A 87 6.90 -1.89 26.81
N SER A 88 7.45 -2.62 25.83
CA SER A 88 8.56 -3.56 26.05
C SER A 88 8.30 -4.56 27.20
N LEU A 89 7.05 -5.00 27.34
CA LEU A 89 6.65 -5.99 28.33
C LEU A 89 7.01 -7.41 27.87
N PRO A 90 7.20 -8.36 28.80
CA PRO A 90 7.57 -9.72 28.46
C PRO A 90 6.54 -10.40 27.53
N LEU A 91 7.06 -10.99 26.45
CA LEU A 91 6.33 -11.81 25.48
C LEU A 91 7.11 -13.11 25.24
N ASP A 92 6.42 -14.24 25.18
CA ASP A 92 7.05 -15.52 24.83
C ASP A 92 7.30 -15.58 23.32
N ALA A 93 8.57 -15.70 22.93
CA ALA A 93 8.97 -15.75 21.54
C ALA A 93 8.42 -16.98 20.78
N ALA A 94 8.16 -18.10 21.46
CA ALA A 94 7.53 -19.27 20.85
C ALA A 94 6.05 -19.03 20.56
N GLU A 95 5.31 -18.41 21.49
CA GLU A 95 3.90 -18.04 21.31
C GLU A 95 3.75 -17.00 20.19
N LEU A 96 4.62 -16.00 20.14
CA LEU A 96 4.62 -14.99 19.07
C LEU A 96 4.86 -15.59 17.69
N ARG A 97 5.76 -16.58 17.57
CA ARG A 97 6.01 -17.26 16.28
C ARG A 97 4.79 -18.03 15.81
N ILE A 98 4.14 -18.76 16.71
CA ILE A 98 2.89 -19.49 16.41
C ILE A 98 1.81 -18.52 15.92
N LEU A 99 1.65 -17.37 16.60
CA LEU A 99 0.70 -16.34 16.17
C LEU A 99 1.08 -15.74 14.80
N ALA A 100 2.35 -15.45 14.57
CA ALA A 100 2.81 -14.86 13.32
C ALA A 100 2.64 -15.81 12.12
N ASP A 101 2.77 -17.12 12.31
CA ASP A 101 2.56 -18.13 11.26
C ASP A 101 1.11 -18.16 10.72
N GLU A 102 0.14 -17.68 11.51
CA GLU A 102 -1.27 -17.54 11.12
C GLU A 102 -1.52 -16.27 10.27
N ALA A 103 -0.56 -15.34 10.21
CA ALA A 103 -0.70 -14.12 9.43
C ALA A 103 -0.47 -14.35 7.93
N SER A 104 -1.15 -13.55 7.10
CA SER A 104 -0.92 -13.54 5.66
C SER A 104 0.53 -13.18 5.31
N GLU A 105 1.05 -13.69 4.19
CA GLU A 105 2.43 -13.40 3.72
C GLU A 105 2.79 -11.90 3.76
N PRO A 106 1.93 -10.96 3.31
CA PRO A 106 2.23 -9.53 3.38
C PRO A 106 2.42 -9.02 4.82
N ILE A 107 1.65 -9.54 5.78
CA ILE A 107 1.66 -9.13 7.18
C ILE A 107 2.85 -9.75 7.91
N ARG A 108 3.21 -11.01 7.61
CA ARG A 108 4.43 -11.64 8.16
C ARG A 108 5.69 -10.84 7.89
N GLY A 109 5.80 -10.21 6.71
CA GLY A 109 6.92 -9.32 6.39
C GLY A 109 6.97 -8.01 7.18
N VAL A 110 5.90 -7.65 7.91
CA VAL A 110 5.80 -6.42 8.72
C VAL A 110 5.79 -6.70 10.22
N LEU A 111 5.37 -7.90 10.64
CA LEU A 111 5.37 -8.33 12.04
C LEU A 111 6.77 -8.30 12.66
N TYR A 112 7.78 -8.62 11.85
CA TYR A 112 9.18 -8.59 12.24
C TYR A 112 9.91 -7.55 11.40
N ARG A 113 10.41 -6.50 12.04
CA ARG A 113 11.29 -5.50 11.41
C ARG A 113 12.66 -5.60 12.05
N ASP A 114 13.68 -5.90 11.24
CA ASP A 114 15.07 -6.07 11.72
C ASP A 114 15.19 -7.05 12.91
N GLU A 115 14.47 -8.17 12.83
CA GLU A 115 14.37 -9.22 13.87
C GLU A 115 13.66 -8.80 15.17
N ALA A 116 13.18 -7.55 15.27
CA ALA A 116 12.39 -7.05 16.39
C ALA A 116 10.87 -7.16 16.15
N VAL A 117 10.13 -7.44 17.23
CA VAL A 117 8.67 -7.47 17.24
C VAL A 117 8.14 -6.06 17.02
N TYR A 118 7.29 -5.86 16.01
CA TYR A 118 6.81 -4.54 15.62
C TYR A 118 5.32 -4.36 15.92
N ALA A 119 4.97 -3.51 16.89
CA ALA A 119 3.59 -3.31 17.34
C ALA A 119 2.60 -2.97 16.20
N PRO A 120 2.94 -2.09 15.23
CA PRO A 120 2.06 -1.83 14.09
C PRO A 120 1.81 -3.05 13.20
N GLY A 121 2.73 -4.01 13.14
CA GLY A 121 2.52 -5.27 12.41
C GLY A 121 1.36 -6.09 13.00
N TRP A 122 1.27 -6.16 14.34
CA TRP A 122 0.18 -6.86 15.03
C TRP A 122 -1.15 -6.15 14.87
N LEU A 123 -1.16 -4.82 14.84
CA LEU A 123 -2.37 -4.04 14.55
C LEU A 123 -2.83 -4.18 13.10
N LEU A 124 -1.90 -4.32 12.15
CA LEU A 124 -2.24 -4.68 10.77
C LEU A 124 -2.85 -6.09 10.69
N PHE A 125 -2.32 -7.05 11.45
CA PHE A 125 -2.91 -8.38 11.53
C PHE A 125 -4.34 -8.33 12.11
N ALA A 126 -4.55 -7.55 13.17
CA ALA A 126 -5.89 -7.34 13.71
C ALA A 126 -6.82 -6.67 12.68
N ALA A 127 -6.32 -5.71 11.90
CA ALA A 127 -7.10 -5.09 10.84
C ALA A 127 -7.49 -6.08 9.72
N ASP A 128 -6.64 -7.06 9.39
CA ASP A 128 -6.96 -8.13 8.43
C ASP A 128 -8.12 -9.00 8.92
N LEU A 129 -8.10 -9.41 10.19
CA LEU A 129 -9.21 -10.16 10.80
C LEU A 129 -10.51 -9.35 10.83
N VAL A 130 -10.44 -8.05 11.13
CA VAL A 130 -11.60 -7.15 11.08
C VAL A 130 -12.09 -6.98 9.64
N GLN A 131 -11.21 -6.94 8.65
CA GLN A 131 -11.56 -6.86 7.24
C GLN A 131 -12.29 -8.12 6.76
N ASP A 132 -11.87 -9.30 7.23
CA ASP A 132 -12.54 -10.57 6.95
C ASP A 132 -13.95 -10.63 7.54
N ALA A 133 -14.14 -10.06 8.74
CA ALA A 133 -15.46 -9.93 9.35
C ALA A 133 -16.34 -8.88 8.63
N HIS A 134 -15.74 -7.87 8.00
CA HIS A 134 -16.42 -6.77 7.31
C HIS A 134 -15.95 -6.60 5.85
N PRO A 135 -16.15 -7.59 4.96
CA PRO A 135 -15.55 -7.60 3.62
C PRO A 135 -16.04 -6.47 2.70
N ALA A 136 -17.18 -5.86 3.01
CA ALA A 136 -17.71 -4.72 2.26
C ALA A 136 -17.12 -3.37 2.71
N MET A 137 -16.40 -3.33 3.83
CA MET A 137 -15.79 -2.11 4.33
C MET A 137 -14.51 -1.80 3.58
N TYR A 138 -14.31 -0.52 3.27
CA TYR A 138 -13.08 -0.05 2.64
C TYR A 138 -11.88 -0.23 3.57
N ALA A 139 -10.75 -0.68 3.03
CA ALA A 139 -9.56 -1.06 3.81
C ALA A 139 -9.03 0.07 4.72
N TYR A 140 -9.04 1.32 4.24
CA TYR A 140 -8.68 2.48 5.05
C TYR A 140 -9.58 2.61 6.28
N GLU A 141 -10.88 2.43 6.11
CA GLU A 141 -11.86 2.56 7.18
C GLU A 141 -11.72 1.43 8.21
N VAL A 142 -11.43 0.21 7.76
CA VAL A 142 -11.11 -0.91 8.67
C VAL A 142 -9.91 -0.56 9.53
N LYS A 143 -8.80 -0.12 8.92
CA LYS A 143 -7.59 0.29 9.64
C LYS A 143 -7.85 1.43 10.63
N ARG A 144 -8.63 2.43 10.22
CA ARG A 144 -9.04 3.55 11.07
C ARG A 144 -9.84 3.08 12.28
N LEU A 145 -10.83 2.20 12.08
CA LEU A 145 -11.65 1.65 13.16
C LEU A 145 -10.82 0.77 14.10
N THR A 146 -9.96 -0.08 13.57
CA THR A 146 -9.05 -0.94 14.35
C THR A 146 -8.16 -0.11 15.25
N LEU A 147 -7.46 0.90 14.71
CA LEU A 147 -6.57 1.74 15.53
C LEU A 147 -7.36 2.58 16.55
N THR A 148 -8.54 3.07 16.16
CA THR A 148 -9.43 3.81 17.08
C THR A 148 -9.87 2.92 18.24
N ALA A 149 -10.25 1.67 17.97
CA ALA A 149 -10.62 0.71 19.01
C ALA A 149 -9.43 0.38 19.92
N TYR A 150 -8.24 0.20 19.35
CA TYR A 150 -7.01 -0.04 20.09
C TYR A 150 -6.72 1.06 21.10
N ARG A 151 -6.74 2.33 20.66
CA ARG A 151 -6.52 3.49 21.52
C ARG A 151 -7.61 3.68 22.59
N LYS A 152 -8.83 3.20 22.36
CA LYS A 152 -9.88 3.19 23.39
C LYS A 152 -9.62 2.13 24.47
N VAL A 153 -9.09 0.98 24.08
CA VAL A 153 -8.73 -0.10 25.02
C VAL A 153 -7.47 0.24 25.79
N PHE A 154 -6.48 0.84 25.11
CA PHE A 154 -5.20 1.27 25.67
C PHE A 154 -4.97 2.77 25.43
N PRO A 155 -5.56 3.65 26.25
CA PRO A 155 -5.39 5.10 26.10
C PRO A 155 -3.94 5.60 26.22
N SER A 156 -3.06 4.83 26.87
CA SER A 156 -1.63 5.14 26.98
C SER A 156 -0.87 5.07 25.65
N ASP A 157 -1.49 4.51 24.61
CA ASP A 157 -0.83 4.16 23.36
C ASP A 157 -1.27 5.10 22.21
N GLU A 158 -1.68 6.32 22.53
CA GLU A 158 -2.27 7.29 21.61
C GLU A 158 -1.38 7.63 20.39
N GLU A 159 -0.06 7.62 20.58
CA GLU A 159 0.95 7.89 19.54
C GLU A 159 1.15 6.72 18.57
N THR A 160 0.58 5.54 18.83
CA THR A 160 0.74 4.37 17.96
C THR A 160 0.06 4.63 16.62
N VAL A 161 0.77 4.49 15.51
CA VAL A 161 0.26 4.63 14.14
C VAL A 161 0.64 3.43 13.28
N LEU A 162 -0.14 3.18 12.23
CA LEU A 162 0.16 2.16 11.24
C LEU A 162 1.21 2.68 10.24
N PRO A 163 2.05 1.80 9.66
CA PRO A 163 2.95 2.18 8.59
C PRO A 163 2.16 2.52 7.31
N PRO A 164 2.70 3.38 6.43
CA PRO A 164 2.07 3.70 5.15
C PRO A 164 2.01 2.49 4.21
N GLU A 165 1.05 2.52 3.29
CA GLU A 165 0.93 1.55 2.22
C GLU A 165 2.05 1.70 1.19
N ARG A 166 2.43 0.58 0.56
CA ARG A 166 3.40 0.58 -0.56
C ARG A 166 2.80 1.10 -1.86
N THR A 167 1.49 1.04 -2.00
CA THR A 167 0.77 1.40 -3.22
C THR A 167 -0.25 2.49 -2.92
N LEU A 168 -0.40 3.43 -3.86
CA LEU A 168 -1.44 4.44 -3.80
C LEU A 168 -2.83 3.77 -3.78
N ALA A 169 -3.73 4.32 -2.97
CA ALA A 169 -5.14 3.94 -2.94
C ALA A 169 -5.77 4.12 -4.34
N PRO A 170 -6.79 3.32 -4.68
CA PRO A 170 -7.39 3.37 -6.02
C PRO A 170 -7.91 4.77 -6.37
N VAL A 171 -7.46 5.30 -7.51
CA VAL A 171 -7.94 6.55 -8.10
C VAL A 171 -8.51 6.24 -9.48
N ALA A 172 -9.62 6.88 -9.86
CA ALA A 172 -10.16 6.77 -11.20
C ALA A 172 -9.29 7.55 -12.19
N TYR A 173 -8.85 6.92 -13.28
CA TYR A 173 -8.07 7.57 -14.33
C TYR A 173 -8.34 6.95 -15.69
N GLY A 174 -8.07 7.71 -16.75
CA GLY A 174 -8.19 7.25 -18.13
C GLY A 174 -6.98 6.44 -18.61
N THR A 175 -6.90 6.22 -19.92
CA THR A 175 -5.70 5.65 -20.55
C THR A 175 -4.58 6.69 -20.55
N PRO A 176 -3.37 6.37 -20.05
CA PRO A 176 -2.23 7.29 -20.13
C PRO A 176 -1.86 7.58 -21.59
N PRO A 177 -1.22 8.73 -21.87
CA PRO A 177 -0.72 9.01 -23.21
C PRO A 177 0.31 7.95 -23.64
N PRO A 178 0.40 7.63 -24.94
CA PRO A 178 1.40 6.70 -25.45
C PRO A 178 2.80 7.28 -25.27
N VAL A 179 3.81 6.43 -25.09
CA VAL A 179 5.20 6.88 -25.03
C VAL A 179 5.75 7.01 -26.44
N GLY A 180 6.30 8.18 -26.77
CA GLY A 180 6.93 8.44 -28.06
C GLY A 180 8.33 7.84 -28.13
N ASP A 181 8.70 7.29 -29.28
CA ASP A 181 9.98 6.60 -29.48
C ASP A 181 11.18 7.49 -29.11
N GLN A 182 11.13 8.80 -29.38
CA GLN A 182 12.20 9.73 -29.04
C GLN A 182 12.31 10.09 -27.54
N TYR A 183 11.34 9.69 -26.70
CA TYR A 183 11.32 10.00 -25.27
C TYR A 183 11.45 8.76 -24.39
N GLY A 184 11.25 7.56 -24.94
CA GLY A 184 11.22 6.31 -24.17
C GLY A 184 12.49 6.06 -23.34
N HIS A 185 13.64 6.58 -23.76
CA HIS A 185 14.90 6.43 -23.02
C HIS A 185 15.01 7.36 -21.81
N LEU A 186 14.26 8.47 -21.74
CA LEU A 186 14.38 9.48 -20.69
C LEU A 186 14.15 8.91 -19.29
N GLY A 187 13.16 8.04 -19.11
CA GLY A 187 12.89 7.39 -17.83
C GLY A 187 14.00 6.43 -17.39
N GLY A 188 14.92 6.08 -18.30
CA GLY A 188 16.13 5.31 -18.04
C GLY A 188 17.28 6.14 -17.49
N LEU A 189 17.27 7.47 -17.72
CA LEU A 189 18.35 8.37 -17.36
C LEU A 189 18.37 8.61 -15.84
N GLY A 190 19.57 8.84 -15.30
CA GLY A 190 19.79 9.42 -13.97
C GLY A 190 20.26 10.87 -14.14
N ALA A 191 21.19 11.33 -13.29
CA ALA A 191 21.79 12.67 -13.33
C ALA A 191 22.25 13.19 -14.72
N GLU A 192 22.53 12.31 -15.69
CA GLU A 192 22.98 12.71 -17.03
C GLU A 192 21.86 13.28 -17.92
N TYR A 193 20.60 13.28 -17.46
CA TYR A 193 19.45 13.73 -18.25
C TYR A 193 19.57 15.16 -18.76
N THR A 194 20.32 16.02 -18.06
CA THR A 194 20.44 17.45 -18.37
C THR A 194 21.21 17.71 -19.68
N ARG A 195 21.97 16.71 -20.15
CA ARG A 195 22.68 16.74 -21.45
C ARG A 195 21.94 16.02 -22.56
N ASP A 196 20.81 15.39 -22.26
CA ASP A 196 20.05 14.65 -23.24
C ASP A 196 19.35 15.60 -24.22
N ALA A 197 19.54 15.35 -25.52
CA ALA A 197 19.01 16.23 -26.57
C ALA A 197 17.48 16.28 -26.58
N ALA A 198 16.79 15.19 -26.23
CA ALA A 198 15.34 15.18 -26.16
C ALA A 198 14.85 15.97 -24.94
N TYR A 199 15.51 15.83 -23.79
CA TYR A 199 15.21 16.65 -22.60
C TYR A 199 15.42 18.14 -22.86
N VAL A 200 16.58 18.54 -23.41
CA VAL A 200 16.89 19.94 -23.73
C VAL A 200 15.88 20.51 -24.71
N SER A 201 15.49 19.75 -25.75
CA SER A 201 14.47 20.18 -26.71
C SER A 201 13.11 20.41 -26.06
N LEU A 202 12.74 19.65 -25.02
CA LEU A 202 11.49 19.84 -24.29
C LEU A 202 11.49 21.14 -23.47
N LEU A 203 12.64 21.57 -22.95
CA LEU A 203 12.76 22.84 -22.23
C LEU A 203 12.46 24.03 -23.13
N GLU A 204 12.93 24.00 -24.38
CA GLU A 204 12.76 25.07 -25.36
C GLU A 204 11.36 25.09 -26.01
N CYS A 205 10.62 23.98 -25.91
CA CYS A 205 9.29 23.83 -26.51
C CYS A 205 8.28 24.75 -25.79
N PRO A 206 7.40 25.51 -26.48
CA PRO A 206 6.35 26.28 -25.82
C PRO A 206 5.30 25.37 -25.16
N VAL A 207 4.61 25.86 -24.13
CA VAL A 207 3.69 25.06 -23.29
C VAL A 207 2.60 24.38 -24.12
N GLU A 208 2.06 25.07 -25.11
CA GLU A 208 0.99 24.59 -25.99
C GLU A 208 1.46 23.49 -26.95
N ALA A 209 2.77 23.39 -27.17
CA ALA A 209 3.38 22.38 -28.05
C ALA A 209 4.10 21.27 -27.27
N LEU A 210 4.04 21.27 -25.93
CA LEU A 210 4.61 20.20 -25.13
C LEU A 210 3.92 18.85 -25.46
N PRO A 211 4.69 17.83 -25.87
CA PRO A 211 4.15 16.54 -26.30
C PRO A 211 3.72 15.68 -25.11
N ASP A 212 2.48 15.18 -25.14
CA ASP A 212 1.97 14.26 -24.11
C ASP A 212 2.82 12.98 -24.05
N GLU A 213 3.45 12.62 -25.16
CA GLU A 213 4.29 11.43 -25.31
C GLU A 213 5.54 11.40 -24.42
N ALA A 214 5.95 12.56 -23.89
CA ALA A 214 7.08 12.69 -22.98
C ALA A 214 6.68 12.58 -21.50
N MET A 215 5.39 12.70 -21.16
CA MET A 215 4.92 12.79 -19.76
C MET A 215 5.34 11.59 -18.90
N VAL A 216 5.11 10.37 -19.38
CA VAL A 216 5.41 9.14 -18.62
C VAL A 216 6.93 8.96 -18.43
N PRO A 217 7.78 9.08 -19.46
CA PRO A 217 9.23 9.06 -19.27
C PRO A 217 9.77 10.16 -18.35
N LEU A 218 9.23 11.38 -18.42
CA LEU A 218 9.63 12.47 -17.52
C LEU A 218 9.24 12.21 -16.07
N LEU A 219 8.06 11.65 -15.82
CA LEU A 219 7.66 11.22 -14.47
C LEU A 219 8.59 10.13 -13.93
N GLN A 220 8.93 9.13 -14.75
CA GLN A 220 9.89 8.08 -14.36
C GLN A 220 11.27 8.65 -14.05
N LEU A 221 11.73 9.60 -14.87
CA LEU A 221 12.97 10.31 -14.65
C LEU A 221 12.94 11.07 -13.32
N LEU A 222 11.86 11.80 -13.03
CA LEU A 222 11.67 12.50 -11.74
C LEU A 222 11.85 11.55 -10.56
N PHE A 223 11.20 10.38 -10.58
CA PHE A 223 11.35 9.39 -9.51
C PHE A 223 12.82 8.97 -9.31
N LYS A 224 13.62 8.89 -10.37
CA LYS A 224 15.03 8.51 -10.25
C LYS A 224 15.92 9.64 -9.74
N THR A 225 15.63 10.88 -10.11
CA THR A 225 16.53 12.01 -9.90
C THR A 225 16.10 12.96 -8.79
N GLU A 226 14.92 12.80 -8.18
CA GLU A 226 14.40 13.76 -7.19
C GLU A 226 15.28 13.94 -5.94
N ASP A 227 16.11 12.96 -5.59
CA ASP A 227 17.07 13.04 -4.49
C ASP A 227 18.50 13.40 -4.96
N GLU A 228 18.73 13.50 -6.27
CA GLU A 228 20.04 13.80 -6.84
C GLU A 228 20.26 15.32 -6.88
N PRO A 229 21.44 15.82 -6.49
CA PRO A 229 21.75 17.23 -6.59
C PRO A 229 21.80 17.65 -8.05
N VAL A 230 21.00 18.65 -8.42
CA VAL A 230 21.00 19.23 -9.77
C VAL A 230 22.09 20.32 -9.84
N PRO A 231 22.96 20.31 -10.86
CA PRO A 231 23.96 21.36 -11.06
C PRO A 231 23.36 22.77 -11.10
N ASP A 232 24.09 23.75 -10.57
CA ASP A 232 23.65 25.15 -10.54
C ASP A 232 23.29 25.66 -11.95
N GLY A 233 22.05 26.15 -12.09
CA GLY A 233 21.53 26.73 -13.34
C GLY A 233 20.83 25.74 -14.27
N GLU A 234 20.73 24.46 -13.92
CA GLU A 234 19.98 23.46 -14.68
C GLU A 234 18.51 23.34 -14.20
N THR A 235 17.57 23.22 -15.15
CA THR A 235 16.14 23.07 -14.87
C THR A 235 15.84 21.66 -14.35
N GLN A 236 15.24 21.59 -13.16
CA GLN A 236 14.81 20.33 -12.57
C GLN A 236 13.62 19.73 -13.34
N VAL A 237 13.47 18.41 -13.26
CA VAL A 237 12.43 17.68 -13.99
C VAL A 237 11.02 18.10 -13.54
N ASP A 238 10.84 18.41 -12.25
CA ASP A 238 9.56 18.88 -11.70
C ASP A 238 9.15 20.25 -12.25
N GLU A 239 10.11 21.14 -12.53
CA GLU A 239 9.84 22.43 -13.19
C GLU A 239 9.32 22.24 -14.62
N LEU A 240 9.89 21.31 -15.40
CA LEU A 240 9.37 20.96 -16.72
C LEU A 240 7.98 20.31 -16.61
N LEU A 241 7.80 19.38 -15.66
CA LEU A 241 6.52 18.71 -15.43
C LEU A 241 5.41 19.68 -15.01
N ALA A 242 5.73 20.73 -14.25
CA ALA A 242 4.77 21.76 -13.86
C ALA A 242 4.12 22.47 -15.05
N ARG A 243 4.82 22.55 -16.19
CA ARG A 243 4.32 23.16 -17.42
C ARG A 243 3.21 22.37 -18.10
N TYR A 244 3.07 21.07 -17.79
CA TYR A 244 1.96 20.26 -18.29
C TYR A 244 0.66 20.52 -17.52
N GLU A 245 0.72 21.20 -16.38
CA GLU A 245 -0.44 21.42 -15.51
C GLU A 245 -1.20 20.11 -15.24
N ASP A 246 -2.53 20.15 -15.21
CA ASP A 246 -3.35 18.98 -14.91
C ASP A 246 -3.52 18.00 -16.10
N ARG A 247 -2.99 18.32 -17.29
CA ARG A 247 -2.88 17.33 -18.40
C ARG A 247 -2.07 16.12 -17.96
N LEU A 248 -1.16 16.30 -17.01
CA LEU A 248 -0.32 15.24 -16.46
C LEU A 248 -1.11 14.22 -15.62
N TYR A 249 -2.35 14.52 -15.22
CA TYR A 249 -3.12 13.72 -14.26
C TYR A 249 -3.10 12.21 -14.55
N THR A 250 -3.46 11.81 -15.78
CA THR A 250 -3.56 10.40 -16.14
C THR A 250 -2.21 9.71 -16.14
N ALA A 251 -1.15 10.40 -16.59
CA ALA A 251 0.22 9.88 -16.57
C ALA A 251 0.75 9.76 -15.13
N ALA A 252 0.48 10.75 -14.27
CA ALA A 252 0.87 10.74 -12.87
C ALA A 252 0.22 9.59 -12.11
N VAL A 253 -1.09 9.40 -12.24
CA VAL A 253 -1.80 8.25 -11.64
C VAL A 253 -1.21 6.93 -12.13
N HIS A 254 -0.95 6.81 -13.45
CA HIS A 254 -0.39 5.60 -14.03
C HIS A 254 0.96 5.22 -13.42
N VAL A 255 1.88 6.17 -13.29
CA VAL A 255 3.21 5.91 -12.73
C VAL A 255 3.16 5.66 -11.22
N MET A 256 2.29 6.38 -10.48
CA MET A 256 2.15 6.18 -9.02
C MET A 256 1.55 4.82 -8.64
N ILE A 257 0.68 4.25 -9.48
CA ILE A 257 0.09 2.91 -9.22
C ILE A 257 1.03 1.80 -9.70
N ARG A 258 1.91 2.07 -10.68
CA ARG A 258 2.81 1.08 -11.28
C ARG A 258 4.24 1.61 -11.49
N PRO A 259 5.00 1.83 -10.40
CA PRO A 259 6.37 2.33 -10.52
C PRO A 259 7.29 1.37 -11.29
N GLU A 260 7.06 0.06 -11.18
CA GLU A 260 7.98 -0.97 -11.67
C GLU A 260 7.69 -1.54 -13.06
N SER A 261 6.46 -1.44 -13.60
CA SER A 261 6.20 -1.79 -15.01
C SER A 261 6.78 -0.77 -16.00
N SER A 262 7.04 0.43 -15.49
CA SER A 262 7.51 1.62 -16.21
C SER A 262 8.99 1.54 -16.56
N ALA A 263 9.80 0.86 -15.74
CA ALA A 263 11.24 0.67 -15.94
C ALA A 263 11.58 -0.48 -16.91
N SER A 264 10.60 -1.27 -17.36
CA SER A 264 10.82 -2.52 -18.11
C SER A 264 10.73 -2.38 -19.63
N ALA A 265 10.49 -1.18 -20.18
CA ALA A 265 10.55 -0.93 -21.63
C ALA A 265 12.01 -0.86 -22.10
N ARG A 266 12.74 -1.98 -22.00
CA ARG A 266 14.03 -2.17 -22.68
C ARG A 266 13.72 -2.47 -24.16
N PRO A 267 14.32 -1.77 -25.13
CA PRO A 267 14.14 -2.14 -26.54
C PRO A 267 14.64 -3.57 -26.77
N PRO A 268 14.05 -4.35 -27.69
CA PRO A 268 14.57 -5.66 -28.05
C PRO A 268 15.99 -5.48 -28.57
N ALA A 269 16.97 -6.07 -27.88
CA ALA A 269 18.36 -6.03 -28.30
C ALA A 269 18.52 -6.78 -29.63
N THR A 270 18.66 -6.03 -30.71
CA THR A 270 19.31 -6.52 -31.94
C THR A 270 20.82 -6.60 -31.72
N ASP A 271 21.37 -7.72 -32.17
CA ASP A 271 22.77 -8.01 -32.47
C ASP A 271 23.74 -8.31 -31.32
N GLY A 272 23.84 -9.63 -31.08
CA GLY A 272 25.07 -10.40 -30.98
C GLY A 272 26.39 -9.65 -30.79
N LYS A 273 26.89 -9.67 -29.55
CA LYS A 273 28.30 -9.89 -29.22
C LYS A 273 28.43 -10.29 -27.76
N THR A 274 29.04 -11.45 -27.56
CA THR A 274 29.46 -12.03 -26.28
C THR A 274 30.30 -11.05 -25.46
N ARG A 275 29.97 -10.86 -24.17
CA ARG A 275 30.85 -10.20 -23.18
C ARG A 275 30.84 -11.01 -21.85
N PRO A 276 31.99 -11.16 -21.16
CA PRO A 276 32.25 -12.22 -20.17
C PRO A 276 31.72 -11.89 -18.75
N PRO A 277 31.72 -12.84 -17.78
CA PRO A 277 30.97 -12.70 -16.53
C PRO A 277 31.52 -11.57 -15.65
N ALA A 278 30.62 -10.82 -15.03
CA ALA A 278 30.93 -9.74 -14.11
C ALA A 278 31.40 -10.30 -12.77
N THR A 279 32.54 -9.80 -12.33
CA THR A 279 33.15 -10.00 -11.01
C THR A 279 32.36 -9.24 -9.95
N ASP A 280 32.10 -9.89 -8.82
CA ASP A 280 31.54 -9.32 -7.60
C ASP A 280 32.38 -8.14 -7.07
N GLY A 281 31.71 -7.15 -6.49
CA GLY A 281 32.30 -6.26 -5.49
C GLY A 281 32.26 -4.76 -5.81
N GLN A 282 31.12 -4.12 -5.53
CA GLN A 282 31.05 -2.86 -4.77
C GLN A 282 29.59 -2.50 -4.51
N SER A 283 29.06 -3.02 -3.41
CA SER A 283 27.85 -2.53 -2.76
C SER A 283 28.18 -1.22 -2.03
N GLY A 284 27.71 -0.10 -2.60
CA GLY A 284 27.50 1.13 -1.82
C GLY A 284 26.46 0.89 -0.71
N PRO A 285 26.31 1.80 0.26
CA PRO A 285 25.34 1.60 1.34
C PRO A 285 23.95 1.42 0.74
N PRO A 286 23.16 0.41 1.18
CA PRO A 286 21.81 0.26 0.71
C PRO A 286 21.02 1.47 1.22
N GLY A 287 20.74 2.41 0.32
CA GLY A 287 19.73 3.42 0.56
C GLY A 287 18.46 2.69 0.95
N SER A 288 17.86 3.11 2.06
CA SER A 288 16.58 2.61 2.57
C SER A 288 15.63 2.32 1.40
N PRO A 289 15.04 1.12 1.30
CA PRO A 289 14.12 0.82 0.21
C PRO A 289 13.02 1.89 0.22
N ARG A 290 12.92 2.68 -0.85
CA ARG A 290 11.86 3.68 -0.97
C ARG A 290 10.52 2.96 -0.80
N PRO A 291 9.69 3.37 0.17
CA PRO A 291 8.35 2.82 0.30
C PRO A 291 7.49 3.35 -0.84
N GLY A 292 7.36 2.57 -1.91
CA GLY A 292 6.39 2.85 -2.97
C GLY A 292 6.73 4.01 -3.91
N ALA A 293 5.79 4.29 -4.81
CA ALA A 293 5.88 5.37 -5.81
C ALA A 293 5.58 6.77 -5.23
N TYR A 294 5.91 7.00 -3.96
CA TYR A 294 5.75 8.31 -3.34
C TYR A 294 6.88 9.24 -3.82
N SER A 295 6.52 10.41 -4.36
CA SER A 295 7.48 11.45 -4.75
C SER A 295 7.04 12.82 -4.19
N PRO A 296 7.81 13.41 -3.26
CA PRO A 296 7.61 14.78 -2.82
C PRO A 296 7.56 15.80 -3.95
N ALA A 297 8.44 15.66 -4.94
CA ALA A 297 8.51 16.58 -6.07
C ALA A 297 7.25 16.51 -6.94
N LEU A 298 6.69 15.31 -7.14
CA LEU A 298 5.43 15.14 -7.85
C LEU A 298 4.26 15.78 -7.09
N PHE A 299 4.17 15.63 -5.77
CA PHE A 299 3.11 16.28 -4.99
C PHE A 299 3.24 17.81 -4.95
N ARG A 300 4.44 18.35 -5.09
CA ARG A 300 4.66 19.79 -5.31
C ARG A 300 4.04 20.25 -6.63
N VAL A 301 4.23 19.49 -7.70
CA VAL A 301 3.61 19.76 -9.02
C VAL A 301 2.08 19.66 -8.93
N ILE A 302 1.56 18.59 -8.32
CA ILE A 302 0.11 18.37 -8.15
C ILE A 302 -0.55 19.48 -7.32
N GLY A 303 0.16 20.03 -6.32
CA GLY A 303 -0.32 21.11 -5.46
C GLY A 303 -0.72 22.38 -6.21
N ALA A 304 -0.22 22.59 -7.42
CA ALA A 304 -0.55 23.72 -8.28
C ALA A 304 -1.79 23.49 -9.17
N TRP A 305 -2.32 22.26 -9.25
CA TRP A 305 -3.42 21.93 -10.15
C TRP A 305 -4.79 22.39 -9.62
N PRO A 306 -5.81 22.49 -10.50
CA PRO A 306 -7.19 22.68 -10.08
C PRO A 306 -7.65 21.57 -9.12
N ARG A 307 -8.56 21.91 -8.20
CA ARG A 307 -9.12 20.99 -7.20
C ARG A 307 -9.60 19.66 -7.79
N SER A 308 -10.27 19.71 -8.94
CA SER A 308 -10.84 18.54 -9.63
C SER A 308 -9.81 17.46 -9.92
N SER A 309 -8.56 17.85 -10.15
CA SER A 309 -7.45 16.97 -10.51
C SER A 309 -6.53 16.71 -9.31
N ALA A 310 -6.32 17.71 -8.45
CA ALA A 310 -5.45 17.60 -7.27
C ALA A 310 -6.08 16.79 -6.11
N GLU A 311 -7.33 17.10 -5.73
CA GLU A 311 -7.97 16.51 -4.53
C GLU A 311 -8.00 14.98 -4.57
N PRO A 312 -8.36 14.30 -5.67
CA PRO A 312 -8.39 12.84 -5.72
C PRO A 312 -7.03 12.20 -5.43
N LEU A 313 -5.94 12.82 -5.90
CA LEU A 313 -4.58 12.31 -5.71
C LEU A 313 -4.11 12.51 -4.27
N PHE A 314 -4.33 13.70 -3.69
CA PHE A 314 -4.02 13.92 -2.28
C PHE A 314 -4.86 13.03 -1.37
N ARG A 315 -6.15 12.86 -1.65
CA ARG A 315 -7.01 11.94 -0.89
C ARG A 315 -6.47 10.52 -0.93
N ALA A 316 -6.15 10.00 -2.11
CA ALA A 316 -5.61 8.65 -2.24
C ALA A 316 -4.27 8.49 -1.53
N ALA A 317 -3.41 9.51 -1.57
CA ALA A 317 -2.15 9.52 -0.84
C ALA A 317 -2.37 9.45 0.68
N LEU A 318 -3.29 10.25 1.21
CA LEU A 318 -3.65 10.23 2.64
C LEU A 318 -4.31 8.90 3.06
N GLU A 319 -5.15 8.31 2.20
CA GLU A 319 -5.71 6.97 2.42
C GLU A 319 -4.65 5.86 2.40
N SER A 320 -3.51 6.13 1.76
CA SER A 320 -2.33 5.26 1.72
C SER A 320 -1.33 5.55 2.84
N GLY A 321 -1.62 6.51 3.71
CA GLY A 321 -0.71 6.92 4.78
C GLY A 321 0.48 7.74 4.33
N TRP A 322 0.49 8.25 3.09
CA TRP A 322 1.52 9.15 2.57
C TRP A 322 1.30 10.58 3.09
N ASN A 323 1.22 10.73 4.42
CA ASN A 323 0.81 11.95 5.12
C ASN A 323 1.72 13.15 4.82
N ASP A 324 2.99 12.91 4.51
CA ASP A 324 3.94 13.95 4.11
C ASP A 324 3.53 14.71 2.86
N CYS A 325 2.63 14.16 2.02
CA CYS A 325 2.09 14.89 0.88
C CYS A 325 1.34 16.16 1.32
N ALA A 326 0.79 16.19 2.55
CA ALA A 326 -0.04 17.28 3.04
C ALA A 326 0.68 18.63 3.16
N ARG A 327 2.02 18.63 3.20
CA ARG A 327 2.82 19.87 3.15
C ARG A 327 2.77 20.58 1.80
N PHE A 328 2.35 19.87 0.74
CA PHE A 328 2.20 20.39 -0.62
C PHE A 328 0.77 20.77 -0.97
N LEU A 329 -0.17 20.60 -0.04
CA LEU A 329 -1.55 21.06 -0.23
C LEU A 329 -1.57 22.60 -0.31
N PRO A 330 -2.33 23.19 -1.25
CA PRO A 330 -2.44 24.65 -1.36
C PRO A 330 -3.21 25.25 -0.18
N GLU A 331 -2.99 26.54 0.09
CA GLU A 331 -3.71 27.31 1.13
C GLU A 331 -5.16 27.64 0.72
N SER A 332 -5.97 26.61 0.49
CA SER A 332 -7.35 26.72 0.01
C SER A 332 -8.37 26.15 1.01
N GLY A 333 -9.65 26.44 0.81
CA GLY A 333 -10.73 25.88 1.65
C GLY A 333 -10.79 24.35 1.57
N TRP A 334 -10.76 23.80 0.35
CA TRP A 334 -10.87 22.35 0.14
C TRP A 334 -9.68 21.58 0.72
N ALA A 335 -8.48 22.15 0.69
CA ALA A 335 -7.30 21.54 1.27
C ALA A 335 -7.39 21.45 2.80
N ARG A 336 -7.92 22.49 3.46
CA ARG A 336 -8.20 22.48 4.90
C ARG A 336 -9.26 21.44 5.25
N ASP A 337 -10.34 21.38 4.46
CA ASP A 337 -11.38 20.37 4.65
C ASP A 337 -10.82 18.95 4.49
N LEU A 338 -9.95 18.73 3.51
CA LEU A 338 -9.29 17.45 3.31
C LEU A 338 -8.40 17.07 4.51
N LYS A 339 -7.53 17.97 4.99
CA LYS A 339 -6.73 17.72 6.21
C LYS A 339 -7.62 17.39 7.40
N ALA A 340 -8.75 18.07 7.57
CA ALA A 340 -9.69 17.82 8.65
C ALA A 340 -10.33 16.42 8.58
N VAL A 341 -10.64 15.92 7.37
CA VAL A 341 -11.14 14.55 7.17
C VAL A 341 -10.13 13.50 7.63
N PHE A 342 -8.83 13.77 7.45
CA PHE A 342 -7.75 12.83 7.77
C PHE A 342 -7.06 13.10 9.12
N ARG A 343 -7.56 14.04 9.94
CA ARG A 343 -6.98 14.36 11.26
C ARG A 343 -6.79 13.12 12.14
N ASP A 344 -7.76 12.22 12.10
CA ASP A 344 -7.79 11.00 12.91
C ASP A 344 -7.34 9.76 12.08
N SER A 345 -6.46 9.98 11.10
CA SER A 345 -5.95 8.93 10.20
C SER A 345 -5.19 7.85 10.98
N PRO A 346 -5.34 6.56 10.60
CA PRO A 346 -4.62 5.47 11.23
C PRO A 346 -3.10 5.55 11.02
N TYR A 347 -2.63 6.36 10.06
CA TYR A 347 -1.21 6.54 9.75
C TYR A 347 -0.61 7.79 10.44
N GLY A 348 -1.37 8.43 11.33
CA GLY A 348 -1.02 9.70 11.96
C GLY A 348 -1.69 10.89 11.28
N ALA A 349 -1.71 12.04 11.94
CA ALA A 349 -2.29 13.26 11.40
C ALA A 349 -1.44 13.79 10.22
N PRO A 350 -2.06 14.29 9.13
CA PRO A 350 -1.33 14.95 8.05
C PRO A 350 -0.65 16.21 8.57
N ALA A 351 0.63 16.40 8.20
CA ALA A 351 1.44 17.54 8.63
C ALA A 351 0.99 18.89 8.05
#